data_AF-A0A497K297-F1
#
_entry.id   AF-A0A497K297-F1
#
_cell.length_a   1.000
_cell.length_b   1.000
_cell.length_c   1.000
_cell.angle_alpha   90.00
_cell.angle_beta   90.00
_cell.angle_gamma   90.00
#
_symmetry.space_group_name_H-M   'P 1'
#
loop_
_entity.id
_entity.type
_entity.pdbx_description
1 polymer ?
#
loop_
_entity_poly.entity_id
_entity_poly.type
_entity_poly.pdbx_seq_one_letter_code
_entity_poly.pdbx_strand_id
1 'polypeptide(L)'
;MDFKFMAAYNQYSDKFDGAENERQLELNDLINKLHLKDIDYDVFYAAMATEDGDRYQFHRTKINTSRKFAYRKNERKVDRIKRHK
;
A
#
# COMPACT_ATOMS: atom_id res chain seq x y z
N MET A 1 -16.16 -19.29 -7.34
CA MET A 1 -15.46 -18.56 -6.26
C MET A 1 -15.09 -17.19 -6.79
N ASP A 2 -15.63 -16.12 -6.19
CA ASP A 2 -15.29 -14.74 -6.58
C ASP A 2 -13.96 -14.34 -5.93
N PHE A 3 -12.92 -14.17 -6.73
CA PHE A 3 -11.60 -13.77 -6.27
C PHE A 3 -11.61 -12.42 -5.54
N LYS A 4 -12.45 -11.47 -5.99
CA LYS A 4 -12.53 -10.14 -5.40
C LYS A 4 -13.09 -10.21 -3.99
N PHE A 5 -14.15 -11.01 -3.81
CA PHE A 5 -14.74 -11.23 -2.50
C PHE A 5 -13.75 -11.90 -1.53
N MET A 6 -13.00 -12.91 -1.99
CA MET A 6 -11.99 -13.55 -1.14
C MET A 6 -10.87 -12.59 -0.72
N ALA A 7 -10.42 -11.72 -1.64
CA ALA A 7 -9.44 -10.70 -1.31
C ALA A 7 -9.98 -9.67 -0.29
N ALA A 8 -11.24 -9.25 -0.45
CA ALA A 8 -11.92 -8.37 0.51
C ALA A 8 -12.12 -9.04 1.87
N TYR A 9 -12.50 -10.32 1.88
CA TYR A 9 -12.69 -11.12 3.09
C TYR A 9 -11.39 -11.29 3.87
N ASN A 10 -10.25 -11.51 3.20
CA ASN A 10 -8.95 -11.59 3.87
C ASN A 10 -8.63 -10.27 4.59
N GLN A 11 -8.80 -9.12 3.94
CA GLN A 11 -8.62 -7.82 4.60
C GLN A 11 -9.59 -7.60 5.76
N TYR A 12 -10.84 -8.02 5.60
CA TYR A 12 -11.81 -8.00 6.68
C TYR A 12 -11.33 -8.83 7.87
N SER A 13 -10.88 -10.07 7.64
CA SER A 13 -10.40 -10.99 8.69
C SER A 13 -9.21 -10.39 9.43
N ASP A 14 -8.23 -9.85 8.70
CA ASP A 14 -7.03 -9.25 9.28
C ASP A 14 -7.38 -8.07 10.21
N LYS A 15 -8.36 -7.24 9.82
CA LYS A 15 -8.82 -6.11 10.66
C LYS A 15 -9.75 -6.54 11.79
N PHE A 16 -10.54 -7.59 11.58
CA PHE A 16 -11.50 -8.09 12.58
C PHE A 16 -10.78 -8.69 13.79
N ASP A 17 -9.69 -9.44 13.56
CA ASP A 17 -8.89 -10.08 14.61
C ASP A 17 -8.23 -9.06 15.55
N GLY A 18 -7.97 -7.84 15.08
CA GLY A 18 -7.36 -6.75 15.85
C GLY A 18 -8.34 -5.69 16.38
N ALA A 19 -9.63 -5.78 16.07
CA ALA A 19 -10.63 -4.76 16.37
C ALA A 19 -11.30 -4.93 17.74
N GLU A 20 -11.72 -3.81 18.34
CA GLU A 20 -12.60 -3.80 19.52
C GLU A 20 -14.05 -4.14 19.15
N ASN A 21 -14.86 -4.52 20.15
CA ASN A 21 -16.22 -5.05 19.96
C ASN A 21 -17.15 -4.14 19.11
N GLU A 22 -17.09 -2.83 19.28
CA GLU A 22 -17.91 -1.89 18.49
C GLU A 22 -17.48 -1.88 17.03
N ARG A 23 -16.17 -1.93 16.79
CA ARG A 23 -15.59 -1.93 15.44
C ARG A 23 -15.82 -3.25 14.71
N GLN A 24 -15.83 -4.37 15.43
CA GLN A 24 -16.20 -5.67 14.88
C GLN A 24 -17.63 -5.68 14.31
N LEU A 25 -18.58 -4.97 14.94
CA LEU A 25 -19.95 -4.84 14.43
C LEU A 25 -19.99 -4.05 13.12
N GLU A 26 -19.25 -2.93 13.04
CA GLU A 26 -19.17 -2.13 11.82
C GLU A 26 -18.55 -2.91 10.65
N LEU A 27 -17.48 -3.67 10.91
CA LEU A 27 -16.83 -4.52 9.92
C LEU A 27 -17.75 -5.63 9.42
N ASN A 28 -18.52 -6.25 10.32
CA ASN A 28 -19.55 -7.24 9.98
C ASN A 28 -20.63 -6.66 9.06
N ASP A 29 -21.11 -5.46 9.37
CA ASP A 29 -22.09 -4.77 8.52
C ASP A 29 -21.53 -4.45 7.14
N LEU A 30 -20.25 -4.05 7.07
CA LEU A 30 -19.56 -3.74 5.82
C LEU A 30 -19.40 -4.97 4.92
N ILE A 31 -18.95 -6.10 5.46
CA ILE A 31 -18.78 -7.33 4.67
C ILE A 31 -20.13 -7.91 4.23
N ASN A 32 -21.17 -7.77 5.06
CA ASN A 32 -22.53 -8.18 4.72
C ASN A 32 -23.12 -7.32 3.58
N LYS A 33 -22.97 -5.99 3.66
CA LYS A 33 -23.38 -5.08 2.58
C LYS A 33 -22.65 -5.39 1.27
N LEU A 34 -21.36 -5.72 1.34
CA LEU A 34 -20.58 -6.13 0.16
C LEU A 34 -21.08 -7.46 -0.42
N HIS A 35 -21.38 -8.44 0.44
CA HIS A 35 -21.92 -9.74 0.01
C HIS A 35 -23.31 -9.63 -0.64
N LEU A 36 -24.17 -8.76 -0.11
CA LEU A 36 -25.50 -8.46 -0.65
C LEU A 36 -25.45 -7.57 -1.90
N LYS A 37 -24.27 -7.03 -2.25
CA LYS A 37 -24.03 -6.09 -3.35
C LYS A 37 -24.75 -4.74 -3.16
N ASP A 38 -24.99 -4.36 -1.92
CA ASP A 38 -25.52 -3.04 -1.56
C ASP A 38 -24.44 -1.95 -1.67
N ILE A 39 -23.17 -2.35 -1.57
CA ILE A 39 -22.00 -1.49 -1.76
C ILE A 39 -21.02 -2.12 -2.74
N ASP A 40 -20.31 -1.27 -3.48
CA ASP A 40 -19.22 -1.68 -4.35
C ASP A 40 -17.92 -1.90 -3.57
N TYR A 41 -17.02 -2.68 -4.16
CA TYR A 41 -15.69 -2.94 -3.62
C TYR A 41 -14.89 -1.65 -3.33
N ASP A 42 -15.03 -0.62 -4.17
CA ASP A 42 -14.33 0.65 -3.98
C ASP A 42 -14.80 1.36 -2.70
N VAL A 43 -16.10 1.30 -2.41
CA VAL A 43 -16.71 1.87 -1.20
C VAL A 43 -16.28 1.06 0.04
N PHE A 44 -16.26 -0.26 -0.08
CA PHE A 44 -15.75 -1.16 0.97
C PHE A 44 -14.30 -0.82 1.35
N TYR A 45 -13.39 -0.75 0.37
CA TYR A 45 -11.98 -0.46 0.63
C TYR A 45 -11.77 0.97 1.14
N ALA A 46 -12.57 1.94 0.70
CA ALA A 46 -12.52 3.30 1.22
C ALA A 46 -12.88 3.37 2.72
N ALA A 47 -13.92 2.64 3.14
CA ALA A 47 -14.33 2.57 4.55
C ALA A 47 -13.33 1.80 5.43
N MET A 48 -12.64 0.82 4.85
CA MET A 48 -11.56 0.07 5.52
C MET A 48 -10.26 0.91 5.67
N ALA A 49 -10.02 1.84 4.75
CA ALA A 49 -8.80 2.67 4.71
C ALA A 49 -8.85 3.91 5.63
N THR A 50 -10.00 4.28 6.17
CA THR A 50 -10.15 5.50 6.96
C THR A 50 -9.54 5.47 8.37
N GLU A 51 -9.22 4.29 8.91
CA GLU A 51 -8.73 4.15 10.29
C GLU A 51 -7.23 3.96 10.42
N ASP A 52 -6.58 3.33 9.44
CA ASP A 52 -5.15 3.13 9.45
C ASP A 52 -4.53 3.95 8.33
N GLY A 53 -3.38 4.56 8.59
CA GLY A 53 -2.53 5.22 7.58
C GLY A 53 -2.05 4.30 6.44
N ASP A 54 -2.74 3.19 6.18
CA ASP A 54 -2.60 2.17 5.15
C ASP A 54 -2.97 2.65 3.75
N ARG A 55 -2.88 3.96 3.50
CA ARG A 55 -2.44 4.37 2.18
C ARG A 55 -1.03 3.82 2.05
N TYR A 56 -0.89 2.60 1.53
CA TYR A 56 0.37 2.00 1.10
C TYR A 56 1.13 3.06 0.31
N GLN A 57 1.95 3.85 0.99
CA GLN A 57 2.88 4.73 0.33
C GLN A 57 3.82 3.76 -0.34
N PHE A 58 3.72 3.63 -1.66
CA PHE A 58 4.62 2.79 -2.45
C PHE A 58 6.05 3.12 -2.03
N HIS A 59 6.62 2.30 -1.14
CA HIS A 59 7.92 2.58 -0.58
C HIS A 59 8.91 2.20 -1.67
N ARG A 60 9.33 3.20 -2.45
CA ARG A 60 10.39 3.01 -3.43
C ARG A 60 11.68 2.77 -2.67
N THR A 61 11.98 1.50 -2.40
CA THR A 61 13.27 1.09 -1.88
C THR A 61 14.34 1.43 -2.92
N LYS A 62 15.18 2.42 -2.61
CA LYS A 62 16.30 2.79 -3.48
C LYS A 62 17.38 1.72 -3.34
N ILE A 63 17.65 1.00 -4.42
CA ILE A 63 18.76 0.05 -4.49
C ILE A 63 20.07 0.84 -4.54
N ASN A 64 20.72 0.99 -3.38
CA ASN A 64 22.03 1.62 -3.27
C ASN A 64 23.13 0.61 -3.61
N THR A 65 23.49 0.46 -4.89
CA THR A 65 24.72 -0.26 -5.28
C THR A 65 25.92 0.70 -5.27
N SER A 66 27.09 0.25 -4.80
CA SER A 66 28.21 1.18 -4.53
C SER A 66 29.13 1.43 -5.74
N ARG A 67 29.45 0.39 -6.52
CA ARG A 67 30.56 0.46 -7.51
C ARG A 67 30.25 1.30 -8.74
N LYS A 68 29.11 1.06 -9.40
CA LYS A 68 28.71 1.78 -10.63
C LYS A 68 28.34 3.24 -10.35
N PHE A 69 27.74 3.52 -9.19
CA PHE A 69 27.41 4.87 -8.77
C PHE A 69 28.66 5.69 -8.42
N ALA A 70 29.63 5.10 -7.71
CA ALA A 70 30.90 5.75 -7.40
C ALA A 70 31.71 6.09 -8.67
N TYR A 71 31.79 5.14 -9.62
CA TYR A 71 32.44 5.36 -10.91
C TYR A 71 31.83 6.54 -11.67
N ARG A 72 30.49 6.56 -11.82
CA ARG A 72 29.77 7.67 -12.47
C ARG A 72 29.96 9.00 -11.76
N LYS A 73 30.06 9.01 -10.43
CA LYS A 73 30.34 10.24 -9.66
C LYS A 73 31.73 10.78 -9.97
N ASN A 74 32.73 9.91 -10.10
CA ASN A 74 34.09 10.29 -10.46
C ASN A 74 34.19 10.80 -11.90
N GLU A 75 33.58 10.12 -12.88
CA GLU A 75 33.53 10.59 -14.28
C GLU A 75 32.94 12.00 -14.37
N ARG A 76 31.77 12.23 -13.76
CA ARG A 76 31.14 13.56 -13.76
C ARG A 76 32.03 14.65 -13.16
N LYS A 77 32.81 14.32 -12.13
CA LYS A 77 33.75 15.26 -11.50
C LYS A 77 34.89 15.60 -12.46
N VAL A 78 35.46 14.59 -13.11
CA VAL A 78 36.53 14.77 -14.12
C VAL A 78 36.02 15.59 -15.31
N ASP A 79 34.85 15.28 -15.84
CA ASP A 79 34.26 15.99 -16.98
C ASP A 79 33.90 17.45 -16.65
N ARG A 80 33.54 17.73 -15.40
CA ARG A 80 33.31 19.12 -14.95
C ARG A 80 34.62 19.90 -14.89
N ILE A 81 35.69 19.29 -14.38
CA ILE A 81 37.02 19.92 -14.35
C ILE A 81 37.51 20.18 -15.77
N LYS A 82 37.38 19.20 -16.67
CA LYS A 82 37.74 19.36 -18.10
C LYS A 82 36.98 20.48 -18.82
N ARG A 83 35.73 20.77 -18.42
CA ARG A 83 34.93 21.84 -19.03
C ARG A 83 35.27 23.24 -18.56
N HIS A 84 35.89 23.36 -17.37
CA HIS A 84 36.20 24.65 -16.75
C HIS A 84 37.72 24.91 -16.64
N LYS A 85 38.52 24.10 -17.33
CA LYS A 85 39.97 24.22 -17.43
C LYS A 85 40.33 24.33 -18.90
#